data_AF-A0A3M5J095-F1
#
_entry.id   AF-A0A3M5J095-F1
#
_cell.length_a   1.000
_cell.length_b   1.000
_cell.length_c   1.000
_cell.angle_alpha   90.00
_cell.angle_beta   90.00
_cell.angle_gamma   90.00
#
_symmetry.space_group_name_H-M   'P 1'
#
loop_
_entity.id
_entity.type
_entity.pdbx_description
1 polymer ?
#
loop_
_entity_poly.entity_id
_entity_poly.type
_entity_poly.pdbx_seq_one_letter_code
_entity_poly.pdbx_strand_id
1 'polypeptide(L)'
;MVREVYEELGFSISNVRLIGTLESIFTYAGKPGHEIVQVYDARFDDAEIYKKPWLDGLESDGATFKAAWHSGSSFTSESTLVPEGLFDLLKNASLLD
;
A
#
# COMPACT_ATOMS: atom_id res chain seq x y z
N MET A 1 -9.89 3.43 5.79
CA MET A 1 -9.16 3.51 4.50
C MET A 1 -9.18 4.93 3.92
N VAL A 2 -10.29 5.46 3.37
CA VAL A 2 -10.30 6.84 2.82
C VAL A 2 -9.79 7.89 3.81
N ARG A 3 -10.24 7.79 5.07
CA ARG A 3 -9.76 8.63 6.16
C ARG A 3 -8.25 8.48 6.40
N GLU A 4 -7.72 7.25 6.40
CA GLU A 4 -6.28 6.99 6.63
C GLU A 4 -5.42 7.64 5.55
N VAL A 5 -5.80 7.46 4.27
CA VAL A 5 -5.06 8.08 3.14
C VAL A 5 -5.04 9.61 3.26
N TYR A 6 -6.14 10.21 3.72
CA TYR A 6 -6.18 11.65 3.96
C TYR A 6 -5.33 12.06 5.17
N GLU A 7 -5.36 11.32 6.27
CA GLU A 7 -4.58 11.63 7.48
C GLU A 7 -3.07 11.47 7.26
N GLU A 8 -2.66 10.40 6.56
CA GLU A 8 -1.25 10.08 6.34
C GLU A 8 -0.63 10.86 5.17
N LEU A 9 -1.38 11.06 4.07
CA LEU A 9 -0.85 11.65 2.84
C LEU A 9 -1.47 13.02 2.49
N GLY A 10 -2.57 13.43 3.13
CA GLY A 10 -3.22 14.71 2.86
C GLY A 10 -4.01 14.78 1.55
N PHE A 11 -4.28 13.64 0.91
CA PHE A 11 -4.93 13.59 -0.41
C PHE A 11 -6.27 12.85 -0.36
N SER A 12 -7.23 13.32 -1.16
CA SER A 12 -8.53 12.67 -1.33
C SER A 12 -8.48 11.59 -2.41
N ILE A 13 -9.23 10.53 -2.19
CA ILE A 13 -9.33 9.38 -3.10
C ILE A 13 -10.78 9.00 -3.37
N SER A 14 -11.01 8.42 -4.54
CA SER A 14 -12.30 7.90 -4.99
C SER A 14 -12.15 6.53 -5.68
N ASN A 15 -13.28 5.97 -6.12
CA ASN A 15 -13.37 4.64 -6.76
C ASN A 15 -12.78 3.50 -5.92
N VAL A 16 -12.96 3.60 -4.60
CA VAL A 16 -12.47 2.62 -3.64
C VAL A 16 -13.16 1.28 -3.83
N ARG A 17 -12.38 0.23 -4.09
CA ARG A 17 -12.84 -1.14 -4.27
C ARG A 17 -11.96 -2.11 -3.50
N LEU A 18 -12.57 -2.92 -2.65
CA LEU A 18 -11.89 -4.05 -2.01
C LEU A 18 -11.51 -5.08 -3.09
N ILE A 19 -10.22 -5.40 -3.20
CA ILE A 19 -9.73 -6.41 -4.15
C ILE A 19 -9.42 -7.75 -3.47
N GLY A 20 -9.21 -7.75 -2.15
CA GLY A 20 -9.07 -8.97 -1.38
C GLY A 20 -8.72 -8.73 0.08
N THR A 21 -8.72 -9.82 0.84
CA THR A 21 -8.31 -9.85 2.25
C THR A 21 -7.22 -10.89 2.40
N LEU A 22 -6.14 -10.53 3.08
CA LEU A 22 -5.01 -11.40 3.39
C LEU A 22 -4.93 -11.56 4.90
N GLU A 23 -4.56 -12.75 5.34
CA GLU A 23 -4.17 -13.01 6.73
C GLU A 23 -2.65 -13.08 6.78
N SER A 24 -2.04 -12.15 7.53
CA SER A 24 -0.60 -12.01 7.67
C SER A 24 -0.18 -12.43 9.07
N ILE A 25 0.54 -13.54 9.19
CA ILE A 25 1.13 -14.02 10.44
C ILE A 25 2.64 -13.94 10.29
N PHE A 26 3.31 -13.12 11.09
CA PHE A 26 4.73 -12.84 10.93
C PHE A 26 5.42 -12.63 12.28
N THR A 27 6.75 -12.47 12.27
CA THR A 27 7.52 -12.07 13.44
C THR A 27 8.36 -10.85 13.10
N TYR A 28 8.16 -9.76 13.83
CA TYR A 28 8.89 -8.51 13.67
C TYR A 28 9.60 -8.13 14.96
N ALA A 29 10.91 -7.86 14.89
CA ALA A 29 11.75 -7.58 16.06
C ALA A 29 11.57 -8.60 17.22
N GLY A 30 11.42 -9.88 16.87
CA GLY A 30 11.22 -10.98 17.83
C GLY A 30 9.81 -11.08 18.42
N LYS A 31 8.87 -10.23 18.00
CA LYS A 31 7.47 -10.26 18.46
C LYS A 31 6.56 -10.86 17.38
N PRO A 32 5.68 -11.80 17.72
CA PRO A 32 4.69 -12.30 16.77
C PRO A 32 3.66 -11.21 16.45
N GLY A 33 3.35 -11.06 15.16
CA GLY A 33 2.31 -10.20 14.62
C GLY A 33 1.25 -11.06 13.92
N HIS A 34 0.00 -10.61 14.00
CA HIS A 34 -1.13 -11.22 13.30
C HIS A 34 -2.06 -10.10 12.83
N GLU A 35 -2.16 -9.96 11.52
CA GLU A 35 -2.90 -8.88 10.89
C GLU A 35 -3.88 -9.44 9.85
N ILE A 36 -5.08 -8.88 9.82
CA ILE A 36 -6.02 -9.07 8.72
C ILE A 36 -5.94 -7.84 7.84
N VAL A 37 -5.35 -8.01 6.65
CA VAL A 37 -5.04 -6.93 5.72
C VAL A 37 -6.09 -6.89 4.62
N GLN A 38 -6.87 -5.82 4.58
CA GLN A 38 -7.81 -5.57 3.47
C GLN A 38 -7.14 -4.68 2.43
N VAL A 39 -7.03 -5.17 1.20
CA VAL A 39 -6.36 -4.45 0.11
C VAL A 39 -7.41 -3.79 -0.76
N TYR A 40 -7.26 -2.48 -0.99
CA TYR A 40 -8.18 -1.68 -1.79
C TYR A 40 -7.47 -1.09 -2.99
N ASP A 41 -8.16 -1.12 -4.14
CA ASP A 41 -7.83 -0.35 -5.33
C ASP A 41 -8.59 0.99 -5.26
N ALA A 42 -7.91 2.09 -5.56
CA ALA A 42 -8.46 3.44 -5.46
C ALA A 42 -7.69 4.41 -6.38
N ARG A 43 -8.25 5.59 -6.59
CA ARG A 43 -7.63 6.66 -7.39
C ARG A 43 -7.55 7.95 -6.61
N PHE A 44 -6.45 8.68 -6.75
CA PHE A 44 -6.39 10.07 -6.30
C PHE A 44 -7.35 10.92 -7.14
N ASP A 45 -8.07 11.82 -6.46
CA ASP A 45 -9.00 12.73 -7.15
C ASP A 45 -8.26 13.77 -8.00
N ASP A 46 -7.06 14.17 -7.56
CA ASP A 46 -6.16 15.03 -8.32
C ASP A 46 -5.12 14.20 -9.10
N ALA A 47 -5.26 14.19 -10.43
CA ALA A 47 -4.37 13.46 -11.33
C ALA A 47 -2.93 14.02 -11.37
N GLU A 48 -2.71 15.27 -10.96
CA GLU A 48 -1.37 15.87 -10.93
C GLU A 48 -0.47 15.19 -9.88
N ILE A 49 -1.06 14.53 -8.88
CA ILE A 49 -0.33 13.77 -7.84
C ILE A 49 0.55 12.69 -8.47
N TYR A 50 0.08 12.01 -9.52
CA TYR A 50 0.81 10.95 -10.21
C TYR A 50 2.07 11.44 -10.95
N LYS A 51 2.23 12.75 -11.16
CA LYS A 51 3.45 13.32 -11.76
C LYS A 51 4.58 13.47 -10.76
N LYS A 52 4.27 13.42 -9.46
CA LYS A 52 5.28 13.52 -8.40
C LYS A 52 6.06 12.20 -8.35
N PRO A 53 7.40 12.25 -8.21
CA PRO A 53 8.22 11.04 -8.12
C PRO A 53 7.98 10.26 -6.82
N TRP A 54 7.55 10.93 -5.75
CA TRP A 54 7.09 10.35 -4.50
C TRP A 54 6.14 11.33 -3.79
N LEU A 55 5.45 10.84 -2.77
CA LEU A 55 4.63 11.59 -1.84
C LEU A 55 5.27 11.50 -0.44
N ASP A 56 5.29 12.61 0.28
CA ASP A 56 5.70 12.61 1.69
C ASP A 56 4.47 12.28 2.53
N GLY A 57 4.63 11.37 3.49
CA GLY A 57 3.57 10.92 4.40
C GLY A 57 3.98 11.02 5.87
N LEU A 58 2.98 10.94 6.74
CA LEU A 58 3.14 11.00 8.19
C LEU A 58 2.41 9.82 8.85
N GLU A 59 3.16 8.99 9.57
CA GLU A 59 2.63 7.93 10.42
C GLU A 59 1.89 8.51 11.64
N SER A 60 1.02 7.70 12.23
CA SER A 60 0.26 8.08 13.44
C SER A 60 1.14 8.45 14.65
N ASP A 61 2.38 7.96 14.70
CA ASP A 61 3.36 8.28 15.76
C ASP A 61 4.21 9.53 15.44
N GLY A 62 3.97 10.18 14.30
CA GLY A 62 4.68 11.36 13.83
C GLY A 62 5.94 11.05 12.99
N ALA A 63 6.26 9.79 12.74
CA ALA A 63 7.35 9.43 11.82
C ALA A 63 7.00 9.80 10.37
N THR A 64 7.95 10.36 9.64
CA THR A 64 7.76 10.69 8.21
C THR A 64 8.19 9.53 7.32
N PHE A 65 7.45 9.26 6.25
CA PHE A 65 7.81 8.27 5.25
C PHE A 65 7.66 8.82 3.82
N LYS A 66 8.16 8.06 2.84
CA LYS A 66 7.98 8.35 1.42
C LYS A 66 7.19 7.23 0.75
N ALA A 67 6.07 7.57 0.13
CA ALA A 67 5.33 6.68 -0.75
C ALA A 67 5.77 6.93 -2.19
N ALA A 68 6.22 5.90 -2.90
CA ALA A 68 6.71 6.01 -4.26
C ALA A 68 6.01 5.03 -5.20
N TRP A 69 6.03 5.36 -6.49
CA TRP A 69 5.46 4.52 -7.54
C TRP A 69 6.47 3.45 -7.93
N HIS A 70 6.07 2.19 -7.85
CA HIS A 70 6.91 1.05 -8.21
C HIS A 70 6.25 0.21 -9.31
N SER A 71 7.06 -0.24 -10.28
CA SER A 71 6.62 -1.26 -11.22
C SER A 71 6.53 -2.62 -10.53
N GLY A 72 5.70 -3.53 -11.05
CA GLY A 72 5.66 -4.92 -10.56
C GLY A 72 7.02 -5.61 -10.62
N SER A 73 7.83 -5.28 -11.63
CA SER A 73 9.20 -5.80 -11.78
C SER A 73 10.20 -5.28 -10.74
N SER A 74 9.83 -4.28 -9.93
CA SER A 74 10.70 -3.75 -8.87
C SER A 74 10.75 -4.66 -7.64
N PHE A 75 9.78 -5.57 -7.50
CA PHE A 75 9.71 -6.48 -6.36
C PHE A 75 10.59 -7.70 -6.60
N THR A 76 11.59 -7.86 -5.74
CA THR A 76 12.58 -8.95 -5.81
C THR A 76 12.81 -9.54 -4.41
N SER A 77 13.67 -10.55 -4.29
CA SER A 77 14.05 -11.09 -2.98
C SER A 77 14.68 -10.04 -2.05
N GLU A 78 15.33 -9.02 -2.61
CA GLU A 78 15.95 -7.92 -1.85
C GLU A 78 14.99 -6.74 -1.62
N SER A 79 13.83 -6.75 -2.28
CA SER A 79 12.81 -5.70 -2.19
C SER A 79 11.45 -6.38 -2.19
N THR A 80 11.18 -7.10 -1.11
CA THR A 80 10.01 -7.96 -1.00
C THR A 80 8.76 -7.12 -0.77
N LEU A 81 7.70 -7.43 -1.52
CA LEU A 81 6.37 -6.88 -1.29
C LEU A 81 5.68 -7.67 -0.18
N VAL A 82 5.28 -6.98 0.88
CA VAL A 82 4.59 -7.56 2.04
C VAL A 82 3.16 -7.02 2.15
N PRO A 83 2.21 -7.77 2.73
CA PRO A 83 2.36 -9.12 3.27
C PRO A 83 2.51 -10.20 2.19
N GLU A 84 2.85 -11.43 2.60
CA GLU A 84 2.86 -12.59 1.72
C GLU A 84 1.50 -12.73 0.99
N GLY A 85 1.55 -13.08 -0.30
CA GLY A 85 0.35 -13.17 -1.15
C GLY A 85 -0.12 -11.84 -1.75
N LEU A 86 0.40 -10.68 -1.32
CA LEU A 86 -0.01 -9.39 -1.91
C LEU A 86 0.32 -9.29 -3.40
N PHE A 87 1.50 -9.76 -3.82
CA PHE A 87 1.89 -9.75 -5.24
C PHE A 87 0.92 -10.55 -6.10
N ASP A 88 0.59 -11.78 -5.68
CA ASP A 88 -0.34 -12.65 -6.39
C ASP A 88 -1.75 -12.06 -6.41
N LEU A 89 -2.20 -11.45 -5.32
CA LEU A 89 -3.49 -10.77 -5.25
C LEU A 89 -3.58 -9.64 -6.28
N LEU A 90 -2.54 -8.80 -6.37
CA LEU A 90 -2.49 -7.70 -7.34
C LEU A 90 -2.44 -8.19 -8.79
N LYS A 91 -1.68 -9.26 -9.07
CA LYS A 91 -1.63 -9.89 -10.39
C LYS A 91 -2.97 -10.49 -10.79
N ASN A 92 -3.64 -11.21 -9.89
CA ASN A 92 -4.97 -11.77 -10.12
C ASN A 92 -6.04 -10.70 -10.34
N ALA A 93 -5.88 -9.53 -9.71
CA ALA A 93 -6.72 -8.36 -9.95
C ALA A 93 -6.38 -7.59 -11.24
N SER A 94 -5.36 -8.02 -12.00
CA SER A 94 -4.84 -7.33 -13.20
C SER A 94 -4.36 -5.90 -12.91
N LEU A 95 -3.77 -5.68 -11.73
CA LEU A 95 -3.20 -4.41 -11.28
C LEU A 95 -1.67 -4.39 -11.31
N LEU A 96 -1.04 -5.55 -11.56
CA LEU A 96 0.38 -5.69 -11.88
C LEU A 96 0.52 -6.55 -13.15
N ASP A 97 1.50 -6.19 -13.97
CA ASP A 97 1.92 -6.94 -15.15
C ASP A 97 2.89 -8.09 -14.78
#